data_AF-A0AAE5L5L3-F1
#
_entry.id   AF-A0AAE5L5L3-F1
#
_cell.length_a   1.000
_cell.length_b   1.000
_cell.length_c   1.000
_cell.angle_alpha   90.00
_cell.angle_beta   90.00
_cell.angle_gamma   90.00
#
_symmetry.space_group_name_H-M   'P 1'
#
loop_
_entity.id
_entity.type
_entity.pdbx_description
1 polymer ?
#
loop_
_entity_poly.entity_id
_entity_poly.type
_entity_poly.pdbx_seq_one_letter_code
_entity_poly.pdbx_strand_id
1 'polypeptide(L)' 'MALTQTETWYLSESIKGETLICQKLANYLNQVQDPELGKLVLELQRTCRQHVDTLIGHIS' A
#
# COMPACT_ATOMS: atom_id res chain seq x y z
N MET A 1 -8.52 17.90 -12.94
CA MET A 1 -8.02 17.54 -14.29
C MET A 1 -8.52 16.12 -14.51
N ALA A 2 -9.31 15.86 -15.55
CA ALA A 2 -9.88 14.52 -15.75
C ALA A 2 -8.78 13.57 -16.21
N LEU A 3 -8.58 12.47 -15.47
CA LEU A 3 -7.66 11.41 -15.86
C LEU A 3 -8.18 10.72 -17.12
N THR A 4 -7.26 10.32 -17.99
CA THR A 4 -7.60 9.45 -19.12
C THR A 4 -8.01 8.07 -18.63
N GLN A 5 -8.68 7.30 -19.50
CA GLN A 5 -9.08 5.92 -19.19
C GLN A 5 -7.89 5.04 -18.81
N THR A 6 -6.76 5.20 -19.52
CA THR A 6 -5.52 4.45 -19.26
C THR A 6 -4.90 4.82 -17.91
N GLU A 7 -4.85 6.12 -17.57
CA GLU A 7 -4.35 6.58 -16.27
C GLU A 7 -5.22 6.09 -15.12
N THR A 8 -6.54 6.11 -15.29
CA THR A 8 -7.50 5.59 -14.29
C THR A 8 -7.32 4.09 -14.08
N TRP A 9 -7.15 3.33 -15.16
CA TRP A 9 -6.88 1.90 -15.09
C TRP A 9 -5.54 1.60 -14.40
N TYR A 10 -4.48 2.31 -14.77
CA TYR A 10 -3.15 2.14 -14.18
C TYR A 10 -3.14 2.45 -12.68
N LEU A 11 -3.80 3.54 -12.26
CA LEU A 11 -3.94 3.89 -10.85
C LEU A 11 -4.77 2.84 -10.09
N SER A 12 -5.84 2.34 -10.69
CA SER A 12 -6.65 1.27 -10.09
C SER A 12 -5.86 -0.03 -9.87
N GLU A 13 -5.04 -0.43 -10.85
CA GLU A 13 -4.16 -1.60 -10.72
C GLU A 13 -3.05 -1.38 -9.70
N SER A 14 -2.47 -0.18 -9.67
CA SER A 14 -1.45 0.20 -8.66
C SER A 14 -2.01 0.13 -7.24
N ILE A 15 -3.22 0.65 -7.02
CA ILE A 15 -3.93 0.58 -5.71
C ILE A 15 -4.16 -0.88 -5.29
N LYS A 16 -4.59 -1.75 -6.21
CA LYS A 16 -4.78 -3.18 -5.91
C LYS A 16 -3.46 -3.83 -5.50
N GLY A 17 -2.39 -3.60 -6.26
CA GLY A 17 -1.05 -4.14 -5.97
C GLY A 17 -0.55 -3.72 -4.59
N GLU A 18 -0.68 -2.44 -4.25
CA GLU A 18 -0.23 -1.92 -2.95
C GLU A 18 -1.11 -2.37 -1.78
N THR A 19 -2.41 -2.54 -2.02
CA THR A 19 -3.32 -3.13 -1.02
C THR A 19 -2.90 -4.55 -0.68
N LEU A 20 -2.50 -5.35 -1.68
CA LEU A 20 -1.97 -6.70 -1.46
C LEU A 20 -0.65 -6.67 -0.68
N ILE A 21 0.23 -5.71 -0.93
CA ILE A 21 1.47 -5.53 -0.17
C ILE A 21 1.17 -5.20 1.29
N CYS A 22 0.21 -4.30 1.56
CA CYS A 22 -0.21 -3.96 2.93
C CYS A 22 -0.70 -5.19 3.71
N GLN A 23 -1.48 -6.06 3.06
CA GLN A 23 -1.95 -7.31 3.65
C GLN A 23 -0.79 -8.29 3.92
N LYS A 24 0.15 -8.39 2.99
CA LYS A 24 1.34 -9.22 3.13
C LYS A 24 2.23 -8.77 4.29
N LEU A 25 2.44 -7.46 4.44
CA LEU A 25 3.16 -6.87 5.55
C LEU A 25 2.44 -7.10 6.89
N ALA A 26 1.11 -7.04 6.91
CA ALA A 26 0.32 -7.39 8.11
C ALA A 26 0.58 -8.85 8.55
N ASN A 27 0.62 -9.77 7.58
CA ASN A 27 0.92 -11.17 7.85
C ASN A 27 2.36 -11.37 8.35
N TYR A 28 3.32 -10.66 7.77
CA TYR A 28 4.71 -10.70 8.23
C TYR A 28 4.88 -10.16 9.66
N LEU A 29 4.15 -9.10 10.02
CA LEU A 29 4.16 -8.57 11.37
C LEU A 29 3.75 -9.64 12.41
N ASN A 30 2.81 -10.52 12.06
CA ASN A 30 2.36 -11.60 12.93
C ASN A 30 3.35 -12.78 13.03
N GLN A 31 4.26 -12.91 12.05
CA GLN A 31 5.22 -14.02 11.96
C GLN A 31 6.61 -13.64 12.47
N VAL A 32 6.94 -12.36 12.47
CA VAL A 32 8.23 -11.85 12.90
C VAL A 32 8.33 -11.91 14.43
N GLN A 33 9.36 -12.59 14.92
CA GLN A 33 9.70 -12.65 16.35
C GLN A 33 10.74 -11.59 16.74
N ASP A 34 11.47 -11.05 15.75
CA ASP A 34 12.49 -10.04 15.96
C ASP A 34 11.87 -8.64 16.11
N PRO A 35 12.12 -7.93 17.23
CA PRO A 35 11.47 -6.66 17.51
C PRO A 35 11.93 -5.50 16.61
N GLU A 36 13.14 -5.54 16.06
CA GLU A 36 13.64 -4.49 15.14
C GLU A 36 13.04 -4.68 13.74
N LEU A 37 13.01 -5.91 13.25
CA LEU A 37 12.35 -6.28 12.01
C LEU A 37 10.83 -6.02 12.09
N GLY A 38 10.21 -6.27 13.25
CA GLY A 38 8.80 -5.95 13.48
C GLY A 38 8.51 -4.45 13.33
N LYS A 39 9.38 -3.59 13.88
CA LYS A 39 9.29 -2.13 13.70
C LYS A 39 9.44 -1.73 12.24
N LEU A 40 10.43 -2.28 11.55
CA LEU A 40 10.65 -2.00 10.13
C LEU A 40 9.44 -2.39 9.28
N VAL A 41 8.87 -3.57 9.50
CA VAL A 41 7.67 -4.05 8.80
C VAL A 41 6.46 -3.15 9.09
N LEU A 42 6.30 -2.68 10.32
CA LEU A 42 5.25 -1.75 10.71
C LEU A 42 5.39 -0.39 10.01
N GLU A 43 6.60 0.16 9.92
CA GLU A 43 6.89 1.41 9.22
C GLU A 43 6.64 1.29 7.72
N LEU A 44 7.06 0.17 7.11
CA LEU A 44 6.76 -0.18 5.73
C LEU A 44 5.24 -0.26 5.49
N GLN A 45 4.51 -0.92 6.38
CA GLN A 45 3.06 -1.03 6.26
C GLN A 45 2.38 0.35 6.33
N ARG A 46 2.81 1.22 7.24
CA ARG A 46 2.30 2.58 7.35
C ARG A 46 2.56 3.37 6.07
N THR A 47 3.76 3.25 5.51
CA THR A 47 4.16 3.94 4.28
C THR A 47 3.33 3.48 3.08
N CYS A 48 3.16 2.17 2.90
CA CYS A 48 2.31 1.63 1.83
C CYS A 48 0.85 2.09 1.98
N ARG A 49 0.33 2.16 3.21
CA ARG A 49 -1.04 2.64 3.44
C ARG A 49 -1.21 4.11 3.07
N GLN A 50 -0.26 4.96 3.45
CA GLN A 50 -0.26 6.38 3.08
C GLN A 50 -0.19 6.58 1.56
N HIS A 51 0.57 5.73 0.87
CA HIS A 51 0.66 5.78 -0.58
C HIS A 51 -0.66 5.38 -1.25
N VAL A 52 -1.31 4.31 -0.79
CA VAL A 52 -2.66 3.93 -1.24
C VAL A 52 -3.67 5.06 -1.00
N ASP A 53 -3.68 5.66 0.19
CA ASP A 53 -4.59 6.77 0.51
C ASP A 53 -4.37 7.98 -0.42
N THR A 54 -3.12 8.26 -0.76
CA THR A 54 -2.75 9.31 -1.72
C THR A 54 -3.25 8.98 -3.13
N LEU A 55 -3.04 7.75 -3.60
CA LEU A 55 -3.51 7.30 -4.92
C LEU A 55 -5.04 7.33 -5.02
N ILE A 56 -5.76 6.92 -3.97
CA ILE A 56 -7.23 7.02 -3.91
C ILE A 56 -7.68 8.48 -3.99
N GLY A 57 -6.97 9.38 -3.30
CA GLY A 57 -7.22 10.83 -3.37
C GLY A 57 -7.03 11.44 -4.76
N HIS A 58 -6.25 10.80 -5.64
CA HIS A 58 -6.09 11.22 -7.04
C HIS A 58 -7.19 10.69 -7.98
N ILE A 59 -7.89 9.63 -7.59
CA ILE A 59 -9.01 9.05 -8.36
C ILE A 59 -10.35 9.70 -7.99
N SER A 60 -10.48 10.20 -6.74
CA SER A 60 -11.69 10.81 -6.18
C SER A 60 -11.92 12.25 -6.66
#